data_AF-A0A8J5R7I9-F1
#
_entry.id   AF-A0A8J5R7I9-F1
#
_cell.length_a   1.000
_cell.length_b   1.000
_cell.length_c   1.000
_cell.angle_alpha   90.00
_cell.angle_beta   90.00
_cell.angle_gamma   90.00
#
_symmetry.space_group_name_H-M   'P 1'
#
loop_
_entity.id
_entity.type
_entity.pdbx_description
1 polymer ?
#
loop_
_entity_poly.entity_id
_entity_poly.type
_entity_poly.pdbx_seq_one_letter_code
_entity_poly.pdbx_strand_id
1 'polypeptide(L)'
;MLAKKRGGLNRTRRMAKKNAPAALQTEVSNDDEWAKILERKGLVVVDVYSDWSGPCTGMVSILKKIKMEIGGDSLSYATSKCDNITDLARFRGKSEPTWMFIYNGKMVNLMFGAYCPELQKMLTDEIQRVKNNEPHEFCIEVSETSPEEENRLKVLEEKRLAKEAAKKAQKEHQIKARYEAELNHLMTCLKDQTCLILYPWVFKDEDGHKRDKKSSLPYVDLIENILPMYFTVEQELRKHLSEEIISKILVESNWEITADVKQLLMDGKCMFMRVKIFKNDTELSTEESLINLLFGEPILPKLSDQYQEGCFAERHNKPAFIPLGKDSFTFPVVWAPPNFMNKIIVFKTIFKKYLDTTFPYEDKSNATPIIVFKFDSTRKNELKAVLEMQESEIVHFGIFERDKPPEAKLIATSIDEYEEKVKEKTGYETYVCVVKKIGSEAFLTFAGIGPYHVSENPDIAVEESKLYFPDVIPVDDQSDDEEKPEDPDGQSGEQTAENADG
;
A
#
# COMPACT_ATOMS: atom_id res chain seq x y z
N MET A 1 19.41 -45.39 87.79
CA MET A 1 18.17 -44.94 87.12
C MET A 1 17.73 -46.06 86.18
N LEU A 2 16.70 -46.86 86.51
CA LEU A 2 15.29 -46.65 86.11
C LEU A 2 15.16 -46.46 84.58
N ALA A 3 14.37 -47.18 83.78
CA ALA A 3 13.49 -48.35 83.92
C ALA A 3 13.02 -48.77 82.48
N LYS A 4 12.57 -50.03 82.31
CA LYS A 4 11.36 -50.54 81.57
C LYS A 4 10.92 -49.86 80.25
N LYS A 5 10.28 -50.46 79.23
CA LYS A 5 9.67 -51.76 78.88
C LYS A 5 8.99 -51.58 77.49
N ARG A 6 8.80 -52.70 76.76
CA ARG A 6 7.63 -53.09 75.90
C ARG A 6 7.30 -52.19 74.68
N GLY A 7 7.20 -52.66 73.44
CA GLY A 7 6.42 -53.82 72.96
C GLY A 7 4.96 -53.40 72.72
N GLY A 8 4.56 -53.10 71.47
CA GLY A 8 3.20 -52.65 71.12
C GLY A 8 2.83 -52.90 69.65
N LEU A 9 1.73 -53.63 69.47
CA LEU A 9 1.18 -54.23 68.24
C LEU A 9 0.78 -53.23 67.13
N ASN A 10 1.01 -53.65 65.88
CA ASN A 10 0.36 -53.15 64.68
C ASN A 10 -1.16 -53.39 64.75
N ARG A 11 -1.96 -52.33 64.65
CA ARG A 11 -3.42 -52.39 64.50
C ARG A 11 -3.80 -51.73 63.17
N THR A 12 -4.09 -52.54 62.17
CA THR A 12 -4.62 -52.12 60.86
C THR A 12 -6.01 -51.50 61.03
N ARG A 13 -6.14 -50.18 60.79
CA ARG A 13 -7.44 -49.51 60.63
C ARG A 13 -7.87 -49.62 59.17
N ARG A 14 -8.90 -50.42 58.91
CA ARG A 14 -9.61 -50.48 57.63
C ARG A 14 -10.55 -49.27 57.55
N MET A 15 -10.21 -48.26 56.74
CA MET A 15 -11.07 -47.11 56.45
C MET A 15 -12.16 -47.51 55.44
N ALA A 16 -13.42 -47.22 55.76
CA ALA A 16 -14.54 -47.33 54.83
C ALA A 16 -14.43 -46.23 53.76
N LYS A 17 -14.58 -46.59 52.47
CA LYS A 17 -14.63 -45.64 51.35
C LYS A 17 -15.86 -44.74 51.50
N LYS A 18 -15.63 -43.44 51.64
CA LYS A 18 -16.65 -42.38 51.61
C LYS A 18 -16.97 -42.10 50.14
N ASN A 19 -18.22 -42.30 49.71
CA ASN A 19 -18.66 -41.99 48.34
C ASN A 19 -18.44 -40.51 48.04
N ALA A 20 -17.58 -40.21 47.07
CA ALA A 20 -17.44 -38.87 46.51
C ALA A 20 -18.69 -38.53 45.66
N PRO A 21 -19.16 -37.27 45.67
CA PRO A 21 -20.25 -36.86 44.78
C PRO A 21 -19.82 -37.03 43.32
N ALA A 22 -20.68 -37.67 42.51
CA ALA A 22 -20.42 -37.89 41.09
C ALA A 22 -20.22 -36.55 40.38
N ALA A 23 -19.16 -36.43 39.58
CA ALA A 23 -18.92 -35.26 38.75
C ALA A 23 -20.08 -35.08 37.75
N LEU A 24 -20.57 -33.85 37.58
CA LEU A 24 -21.67 -33.53 36.66
C LEU A 24 -21.32 -33.85 35.20
N GLN A 25 -20.06 -33.64 34.84
CA GLN A 25 -19.51 -33.79 33.50
C GLN A 25 -18.55 -34.98 33.47
N THR A 26 -18.65 -35.81 32.44
CA THR A 26 -17.62 -36.82 32.12
C THR A 26 -16.55 -36.18 31.27
N GLU A 27 -15.29 -36.30 31.67
CA GLU A 27 -14.17 -35.87 30.85
C GLU A 27 -13.80 -36.94 29.82
N VAL A 28 -13.50 -36.51 28.60
CA VAL A 28 -13.24 -37.37 27.43
C VAL A 28 -11.98 -36.85 26.73
N SER A 29 -11.03 -37.75 26.51
CA SER A 29 -9.68 -37.37 26.08
C SER A 29 -9.09 -38.23 24.94
N ASN A 30 -9.78 -39.29 24.52
CA ASN A 30 -9.36 -40.21 23.48
C ASN A 30 -10.56 -40.88 22.79
N ASP A 31 -10.31 -41.52 21.64
CA ASP A 31 -11.35 -42.16 20.81
C ASP A 31 -12.13 -43.28 21.55
N ASP A 32 -11.48 -44.04 22.43
CA ASP A 32 -12.15 -45.12 23.20
C ASP A 32 -13.16 -44.56 24.21
N GLU A 33 -12.82 -43.45 24.87
CA GLU A 33 -13.74 -42.73 25.76
C GLU A 33 -14.85 -42.05 24.98
N TRP A 34 -14.53 -41.52 23.79
CA TRP A 34 -15.49 -40.90 22.89
C TRP A 34 -16.55 -41.90 22.41
N ALA A 35 -16.16 -43.11 22.02
CA ALA A 35 -17.09 -44.18 21.63
C ALA A 35 -18.12 -44.48 22.74
N LYS A 36 -17.69 -44.48 24.01
CA LYS A 36 -18.59 -44.68 25.16
C LYS A 36 -19.56 -43.52 25.37
N ILE A 37 -19.23 -42.31 24.91
CA ILE A 37 -20.16 -41.17 24.92
C ILE A 37 -21.27 -41.39 23.88
N LEU A 38 -20.90 -41.84 22.69
CA LEU A 38 -21.85 -42.08 21.59
C LEU A 38 -22.86 -43.19 21.89
N GLU A 39 -22.48 -44.17 22.71
CA GLU A 39 -23.37 -45.27 23.15
C GLU A 39 -24.38 -44.87 24.26
N ARG A 40 -24.26 -43.65 24.82
CA ARG A 40 -25.16 -43.22 25.91
C ARG A 40 -26.58 -43.03 25.41
N LYS A 41 -27.53 -43.47 26.24
CA LYS A 41 -28.96 -43.22 26.02
C LYS A 41 -29.34 -41.81 26.46
N GLY A 42 -30.31 -41.23 25.77
CA GLY A 42 -30.77 -39.87 26.03
C GLY A 42 -29.91 -38.82 25.33
N LEU A 43 -30.10 -37.56 25.70
CA LEU A 43 -29.37 -36.43 25.13
C LEU A 43 -28.03 -36.27 25.86
N VAL A 44 -26.94 -36.19 25.11
CA VAL A 44 -25.62 -35.84 25.63
C VAL A 44 -25.22 -34.48 25.08
N VAL A 45 -24.83 -33.56 25.96
CA VAL A 45 -24.25 -32.28 25.55
C VAL A 45 -22.78 -32.27 25.89
N VAL A 46 -21.95 -32.08 24.87
CA VAL A 46 -20.49 -32.12 24.96
C VAL A 46 -19.93 -30.71 24.76
N ASP A 47 -19.15 -30.25 25.72
CA ASP A 47 -18.27 -29.09 25.56
C ASP A 47 -16.97 -29.54 24.89
N VAL A 48 -16.81 -29.24 23.61
CA VAL A 48 -15.63 -29.58 22.82
C VAL A 48 -14.63 -28.43 22.85
N TYR A 49 -13.40 -28.71 23.25
CA TYR A 49 -12.36 -27.70 23.45
C TYR A 49 -10.97 -28.23 23.07
N SER A 50 -10.01 -27.30 22.84
CA SER A 50 -8.60 -27.64 22.61
C SER A 50 -7.83 -27.68 23.94
N ASP A 51 -6.83 -28.54 24.07
CA ASP A 51 -6.06 -28.78 25.31
C ASP A 51 -5.68 -27.50 26.06
N TRP A 52 -5.10 -26.56 25.31
CA TRP A 52 -4.55 -25.32 25.84
C TRP A 52 -5.61 -24.31 26.28
N SER A 53 -6.85 -24.41 25.81
CA SER A 53 -7.95 -23.52 26.21
C SER A 53 -8.70 -24.03 27.44
N GLY A 54 -8.69 -25.34 27.66
CA GLY A 54 -9.52 -25.99 28.68
C GLY A 54 -11.03 -25.91 28.38
N PRO A 55 -11.86 -26.60 29.17
CA PRO A 55 -13.32 -26.57 29.03
C PRO A 55 -13.91 -25.27 29.57
N CYS A 56 -15.12 -24.95 29.12
CA CYS A 56 -15.83 -23.74 29.51
C CYS A 56 -16.40 -23.86 30.94
N THR A 57 -15.66 -23.32 31.91
CA THR A 57 -16.08 -23.32 33.32
C THR A 57 -17.26 -22.38 33.61
N GLY A 58 -17.39 -21.29 32.86
CA GLY A 58 -18.44 -20.27 33.05
C GLY A 58 -19.86 -20.80 32.80
N MET A 59 -20.00 -21.85 32.00
CA MET A 59 -21.29 -22.41 31.60
C MET A 59 -21.76 -23.56 32.50
N VAL A 60 -20.93 -24.04 33.42
CA VAL A 60 -21.25 -25.20 34.27
C VAL A 60 -22.48 -24.93 35.16
N SER A 61 -22.67 -23.70 35.64
CA SER A 61 -23.80 -23.33 36.50
C SER A 61 -25.15 -23.45 35.77
N ILE A 62 -25.22 -23.02 34.50
CA ILE A 62 -26.45 -23.13 33.70
C ILE A 62 -26.76 -24.58 33.34
N LEU A 63 -25.75 -25.39 33.00
CA LEU A 63 -25.93 -26.83 32.76
C LEU A 63 -26.50 -27.54 34.00
N LYS A 64 -25.98 -27.23 35.20
CA LYS A 64 -26.54 -27.76 36.46
C LYS A 64 -28.01 -27.40 36.63
N LYS A 65 -28.36 -26.13 36.41
CA LYS A 65 -29.73 -25.64 36.53
C LYS A 65 -30.67 -26.38 35.58
N ILE A 66 -30.31 -26.48 34.30
CA ILE A 66 -31.16 -27.13 33.28
C ILE A 66 -31.35 -28.62 33.57
N LYS A 67 -30.30 -29.33 33.98
CA LYS A 67 -30.39 -30.75 34.35
C LYS A 67 -31.31 -30.98 35.55
N MET A 68 -31.29 -30.09 36.54
CA MET A 68 -32.16 -30.18 37.71
C MET A 68 -33.63 -29.83 37.41
N GLU A 69 -33.87 -28.81 36.57
CA GLU A 69 -35.23 -28.30 36.30
C GLU A 69 -35.99 -29.13 35.27
N ILE A 70 -35.33 -29.53 34.17
CA ILE A 70 -36.02 -30.14 33.02
C ILE A 70 -35.32 -31.38 32.45
N GLY A 71 -33.99 -31.49 32.56
CA GLY A 71 -33.23 -32.55 31.87
C GLY A 71 -33.31 -33.93 32.53
N GLY A 72 -33.33 -33.99 33.87
CA GLY A 72 -33.41 -35.23 34.64
C GLY A 72 -32.29 -36.22 34.31
N ASP A 73 -32.60 -37.51 34.41
CA ASP A 73 -31.65 -38.60 34.14
C ASP A 73 -31.41 -38.83 32.63
N SER A 74 -32.29 -38.33 31.77
CA SER A 74 -32.16 -38.43 30.30
C SER A 74 -31.16 -37.45 29.68
N LEU A 75 -30.59 -36.54 30.49
CA LEU A 75 -29.61 -35.56 30.05
C LEU A 75 -28.26 -35.81 30.72
N SER A 76 -27.22 -36.01 29.91
CA SER A 76 -25.85 -36.14 30.39
C SER A 76 -24.94 -35.07 29.78
N TYR A 77 -23.88 -34.73 30.52
CA TYR A 77 -22.90 -33.75 30.09
C TYR A 77 -21.53 -34.39 29.99
N ALA A 78 -20.76 -33.96 29.01
CA ALA A 78 -19.36 -34.31 28.87
C ALA A 78 -18.52 -33.08 28.49
N THR A 79 -17.23 -33.16 28.76
CA THR A 79 -16.22 -32.25 28.24
C THR A 79 -15.27 -33.08 27.40
N SER A 80 -14.93 -32.63 26.20
CA SER A 80 -14.17 -33.40 25.24
C SER A 80 -12.99 -32.62 24.68
N LYS A 81 -11.79 -33.15 24.89
CA LYS A 81 -10.54 -32.60 24.38
C LYS A 81 -10.33 -33.07 22.93
N CYS A 82 -10.53 -32.17 21.96
CA CYS A 82 -10.59 -32.52 20.54
C CYS A 82 -9.25 -32.91 19.91
N ASP A 83 -8.12 -32.58 20.55
CA ASP A 83 -6.76 -32.80 20.00
C ASP A 83 -6.47 -34.28 19.71
N ASN A 84 -7.03 -35.20 20.49
CA ASN A 84 -6.75 -36.64 20.42
C ASN A 84 -7.97 -37.49 20.01
N ILE A 85 -9.03 -36.85 19.52
CA ILE A 85 -10.25 -37.52 19.08
C ILE A 85 -10.41 -37.31 17.58
N THR A 86 -10.57 -38.39 16.84
CA THR A 86 -10.57 -38.40 15.37
C THR A 86 -11.80 -37.67 14.82
N ASP A 87 -12.99 -37.97 15.36
CA ASP A 87 -14.25 -37.32 14.94
C ASP A 87 -14.23 -35.80 15.16
N LEU A 88 -13.50 -35.32 16.16
CA LEU A 88 -13.49 -33.93 16.58
C LEU A 88 -12.33 -33.12 15.97
N ALA A 89 -11.57 -33.70 15.04
CA ALA A 89 -10.36 -33.10 14.49
C ALA A 89 -10.58 -31.69 13.90
N ARG A 90 -11.76 -31.43 13.35
CA ARG A 90 -12.14 -30.13 12.75
C ARG A 90 -12.27 -28.98 13.75
N PHE A 91 -12.41 -29.28 15.05
CA PHE A 91 -12.52 -28.27 16.12
C PHE A 91 -11.18 -27.91 16.78
N ARG A 92 -10.07 -28.51 16.33
CA ARG A 92 -8.74 -28.29 16.91
C ARG A 92 -8.22 -26.87 16.67
N GLY A 93 -7.40 -26.39 17.61
CA GLY A 93 -6.74 -25.09 17.50
C GLY A 93 -7.67 -23.89 17.66
N LYS A 94 -8.85 -24.10 18.26
CA LYS A 94 -9.83 -23.04 18.55
C LYS A 94 -9.88 -22.78 20.06
N SER A 95 -9.90 -21.51 20.45
CA SER A 95 -10.07 -21.07 21.85
C SER A 95 -11.54 -20.97 22.28
N GLU A 96 -12.45 -21.10 21.33
CA GLU A 96 -13.88 -20.93 21.54
C GLU A 96 -14.52 -22.30 21.84
N PRO A 97 -15.34 -22.44 22.90
CA PRO A 97 -16.02 -23.69 23.19
C PRO A 97 -17.03 -24.03 22.10
N THR A 98 -17.16 -25.31 21.78
CA THR A 98 -18.17 -25.82 20.85
C THR A 98 -19.10 -26.79 21.57
N TRP A 99 -20.37 -26.44 21.66
CA TRP A 99 -21.40 -27.24 22.32
C TRP A 99 -22.06 -28.18 21.31
N MET A 100 -21.71 -29.46 21.38
CA MET A 100 -22.27 -30.51 20.51
C MET A 100 -23.37 -31.26 21.24
N PHE A 101 -24.52 -31.40 20.59
CA PHE A 101 -25.68 -32.12 21.11
C PHE A 101 -25.78 -33.45 20.39
N ILE A 102 -25.74 -34.55 21.15
CA ILE A 102 -25.69 -35.91 20.63
C ILE A 102 -26.90 -36.69 21.14
N TYR A 103 -27.64 -37.30 20.22
CA TYR A 103 -28.74 -38.19 20.53
C TYR A 103 -28.62 -39.47 19.70
N ASN A 104 -28.64 -40.63 20.38
CA ASN A 104 -28.44 -41.95 19.76
C ASN A 104 -27.17 -42.03 18.89
N GLY A 105 -26.06 -41.49 19.40
CA GLY A 105 -24.76 -41.49 18.72
C GLY A 105 -24.62 -40.48 17.57
N LYS A 106 -25.68 -39.75 17.21
CA LYS A 106 -25.67 -38.76 16.12
C LYS A 106 -25.71 -37.34 16.64
N MET A 107 -25.04 -36.43 15.95
CA MET A 107 -25.10 -35.01 16.22
C MET A 107 -26.43 -34.44 15.74
N VAL A 108 -27.15 -33.79 16.64
CA VAL A 108 -28.49 -33.22 16.38
C VAL A 108 -28.53 -31.70 16.46
N ASN A 109 -27.55 -31.10 17.13
CA ASN A 109 -27.40 -29.66 17.22
C ASN A 109 -25.94 -29.29 17.52
N LEU A 110 -25.51 -28.08 17.15
CA LEU A 110 -24.16 -27.57 17.38
C LEU A 110 -24.19 -26.06 17.58
N MET A 111 -23.45 -25.58 18.58
CA MET A 111 -23.30 -24.16 18.87
C MET A 111 -21.86 -23.80 19.12
N PHE A 112 -21.45 -22.63 18.64
CA PHE A 112 -20.14 -22.04 18.94
C PHE A 112 -20.25 -20.95 19.99
N GLY A 113 -19.26 -20.88 20.88
CA GLY A 113 -19.11 -19.80 21.83
C GLY A 113 -19.82 -20.02 23.17
N ALA A 114 -19.71 -19.02 24.03
CA ALA A 114 -20.20 -19.05 25.41
C ALA A 114 -21.41 -18.13 25.62
N TYR A 115 -22.32 -18.07 24.64
CA TYR A 115 -23.50 -17.23 24.74
C TYR A 115 -24.67 -17.94 25.46
N CYS A 116 -24.80 -17.66 26.76
CA CYS A 116 -25.70 -18.39 27.65
C CYS A 116 -27.18 -18.42 27.25
N PRO A 117 -27.81 -17.31 26.81
CA PRO A 117 -29.22 -17.32 26.42
C PRO A 117 -29.52 -18.29 25.28
N GLU A 118 -28.63 -18.37 24.29
CA GLU A 118 -28.78 -19.23 23.13
C GLU A 118 -28.56 -20.69 23.49
N LEU A 119 -27.51 -21.01 24.26
CA LEU A 119 -27.29 -22.37 24.75
C LEU A 119 -28.50 -22.89 25.54
N GLN A 120 -29.04 -22.05 26.44
CA GLN A 120 -30.21 -22.42 27.24
C GLN A 120 -31.44 -22.68 26.35
N LYS A 121 -31.66 -21.84 25.34
CA LYS A 121 -32.76 -22.02 24.39
C LYS A 121 -32.61 -23.32 23.61
N MET A 122 -31.50 -23.53 22.91
CA MET A 122 -31.26 -24.73 22.11
C MET A 122 -31.34 -26.01 22.95
N LEU A 123 -30.76 -25.99 24.15
CA LEU A 123 -30.85 -27.14 25.04
C LEU A 123 -32.26 -27.42 25.53
N THR A 124 -33.04 -26.39 25.84
CA THR A 124 -34.44 -26.58 26.23
C THR A 124 -35.26 -27.15 25.07
N ASP A 125 -35.06 -26.63 23.86
CA ASP A 125 -35.74 -27.07 22.65
C ASP A 125 -35.41 -28.53 22.33
N GLU A 126 -34.13 -28.93 22.38
CA GLU A 126 -33.72 -30.33 22.14
C GLU A 126 -34.24 -31.29 23.22
N ILE A 127 -34.24 -30.89 24.49
CA ILE A 127 -34.85 -31.68 25.58
C ILE A 127 -36.34 -31.89 25.30
N GLN A 128 -37.04 -30.86 24.85
CA GLN A 128 -38.47 -30.95 24.55
C GLN A 128 -38.74 -31.84 23.35
N ARG A 129 -37.94 -31.75 22.29
CA ARG A 129 -38.03 -32.64 21.11
C ARG A 129 -37.86 -34.09 21.51
N VAL A 130 -36.84 -34.42 22.32
CA VAL A 130 -36.61 -35.78 22.82
C VAL A 130 -37.79 -36.27 23.66
N LYS A 131 -38.36 -35.44 24.55
CA LYS A 131 -39.52 -35.81 25.38
C LYS A 131 -40.79 -36.05 24.57
N ASN A 132 -41.02 -35.22 23.55
CA ASN A 132 -42.19 -35.31 22.68
C ASN A 132 -42.01 -36.31 21.52
N ASN A 133 -40.80 -36.87 21.37
CA ASN A 133 -40.40 -37.70 20.24
C ASN A 133 -40.58 -36.99 18.88
N GLU A 134 -40.27 -35.70 18.85
CA GLU A 134 -40.29 -34.85 17.67
C GLU A 134 -38.97 -34.99 16.88
N PRO A 135 -38.98 -34.79 15.55
CA PRO A 135 -37.76 -34.82 14.77
C PRO A 135 -36.82 -33.66 15.14
N HIS A 136 -35.52 -33.94 15.14
CA HIS A 136 -34.47 -32.92 15.24
C HIS A 136 -34.34 -32.13 13.94
N GLU A 137 -33.79 -30.92 14.01
CA GLU A 137 -33.59 -30.06 12.83
C GLU A 137 -32.63 -30.69 11.82
N PHE A 138 -31.57 -31.34 12.32
CA PHE A 138 -30.74 -32.26 11.56
C PHE A 138 -30.34 -33.45 12.45
N CYS A 139 -29.84 -34.51 11.83
CA CYS A 139 -29.33 -35.69 12.54
C CYS A 139 -28.26 -36.34 11.67
N ILE A 140 -27.00 -36.04 11.96
CA ILE A 140 -25.84 -36.39 11.12
C ILE A 140 -24.77 -37.08 11.97
N GLU A 141 -23.77 -37.71 11.33
CA GLU A 141 -22.67 -38.33 12.07
C GLU A 141 -21.84 -37.27 12.79
N VAL A 142 -21.30 -37.59 13.96
CA VAL A 142 -20.52 -36.63 14.78
C VAL A 142 -19.25 -36.13 14.08
N SER A 143 -18.75 -36.87 13.10
CA SER A 143 -17.61 -36.50 12.24
C SER A 143 -18.00 -35.55 11.09
N GLU A 144 -19.29 -35.45 10.74
CA GLU A 144 -19.79 -34.64 9.63
C GLU A 144 -19.90 -33.16 10.01
N THR A 145 -19.85 -32.29 9.00
CA THR A 145 -19.99 -30.84 9.15
C THR A 145 -21.46 -30.47 9.32
N SER A 146 -21.78 -29.77 10.41
CA SER A 146 -23.14 -29.26 10.66
C SER A 146 -23.50 -28.06 9.76
N PRO A 147 -24.80 -27.77 9.58
CA PRO A 147 -25.24 -26.55 8.89
C PRO A 147 -24.66 -25.26 9.50
N GLU A 148 -24.51 -25.21 10.82
CA GLU A 148 -23.92 -24.06 11.53
C GLU A 148 -22.43 -23.89 11.21
N GLU A 149 -21.68 -25.00 11.13
CA GLU A 149 -20.29 -25.00 10.66
C GLU A 149 -20.17 -24.48 9.22
N GLU A 150 -21.01 -24.98 8.31
CA GLU A 150 -21.00 -24.56 6.91
C GLU A 150 -21.27 -23.07 6.76
N ASN A 151 -22.27 -22.54 7.46
CA ASN A 151 -22.59 -21.12 7.46
C ASN A 151 -21.41 -20.28 7.96
N ARG A 152 -20.77 -20.71 9.06
CA ARG A 152 -19.59 -20.03 9.59
C ARG A 152 -18.42 -20.03 8.61
N LEU A 153 -18.18 -21.14 7.91
CA LEU A 153 -17.14 -21.25 6.89
C LEU A 153 -17.42 -20.33 5.69
N LYS A 154 -18.67 -20.26 5.22
CA LYS A 154 -19.09 -19.34 4.15
C LYS A 154 -18.83 -17.88 4.52
N VAL A 155 -19.26 -17.46 5.71
CA VAL A 155 -19.04 -16.08 6.20
C VAL A 155 -17.53 -15.77 6.31
N LEU A 156 -16.72 -16.71 6.79
CA LEU A 156 -15.28 -16.53 6.91
C LEU A 156 -14.60 -16.40 5.54
N GLU A 157 -15.00 -17.23 4.57
CA GLU A 157 -14.47 -17.21 3.20
C GLU A 157 -14.87 -15.94 2.45
N GLU A 158 -16.14 -15.52 2.57
CA GLU A 158 -16.61 -14.24 2.03
C GLU A 158 -15.82 -13.06 2.62
N LYS A 159 -15.57 -13.06 3.93
CA LYS A 159 -14.74 -12.05 4.58
C LYS A 159 -13.29 -12.05 4.07
N ARG A 160 -12.72 -13.23 3.82
CA ARG A 160 -11.37 -13.38 3.24
C ARG A 160 -11.32 -12.79 1.83
N LEU A 161 -12.25 -13.18 0.97
CA LEU A 161 -12.37 -12.68 -0.40
C LEU A 161 -12.61 -11.17 -0.44
N ALA A 162 -13.49 -10.65 0.43
CA ALA A 162 -13.74 -9.21 0.54
C ALA A 162 -12.49 -8.43 0.97
N LYS A 163 -11.70 -8.96 1.92
CA LYS A 163 -10.43 -8.35 2.35
C LYS A 163 -9.39 -8.35 1.22
N GLU A 164 -9.31 -9.41 0.43
CA GLU A 164 -8.41 -9.49 -0.73
C GLU A 164 -8.85 -8.55 -1.85
N ALA A 165 -10.15 -8.49 -2.14
CA ALA A 165 -10.71 -7.55 -3.12
C ALA A 165 -10.50 -6.09 -2.71
N ALA A 166 -10.73 -5.74 -1.43
CA ALA A 166 -10.50 -4.39 -0.92
C ALA A 166 -9.02 -3.98 -1.03
N LYS A 167 -8.08 -4.88 -0.68
CA LYS A 167 -6.63 -4.63 -0.85
C LYS A 167 -6.25 -4.44 -2.32
N LYS A 168 -6.83 -5.22 -3.23
CA LYS A 168 -6.58 -5.07 -4.67
C LYS A 168 -7.13 -3.74 -5.19
N ALA A 169 -8.37 -3.39 -4.84
CA ALA A 169 -9.00 -2.14 -5.22
C ALA A 169 -8.23 -0.91 -4.69
N GLN A 170 -7.74 -0.97 -3.45
CA GLN A 170 -6.91 0.09 -2.86
C GLN A 170 -5.60 0.28 -3.64
N LYS A 171 -4.92 -0.81 -4.01
CA LYS A 171 -3.70 -0.74 -4.83
C LYS A 171 -3.96 -0.17 -6.22
N GLU A 172 -5.04 -0.60 -6.88
CA GLU A 172 -5.44 -0.08 -8.19
C GLU A 172 -5.79 1.40 -8.13
N HIS A 173 -6.53 1.82 -7.10
CA HIS A 173 -6.86 3.22 -6.86
C HIS A 173 -5.60 4.06 -6.61
N GLN A 174 -4.65 3.57 -5.81
CA GLN A 174 -3.38 4.25 -5.56
C GLN A 174 -2.54 4.41 -6.84
N ILE A 175 -2.42 3.35 -7.66
CA ILE A 175 -1.69 3.40 -8.94
C ILE A 175 -2.33 4.43 -9.87
N LYS A 176 -3.67 4.43 -9.97
CA LYS A 176 -4.41 5.38 -10.81
C LYS A 176 -4.24 6.82 -10.31
N ALA A 177 -4.40 7.06 -9.01
CA ALA A 177 -4.24 8.38 -8.42
C ALA A 177 -2.82 8.93 -8.61
N ARG A 178 -1.79 8.07 -8.46
CA ARG A 178 -0.39 8.44 -8.74
C ARG A 178 -0.20 8.84 -10.20
N TYR A 179 -0.72 8.03 -11.12
CA TYR A 179 -0.62 8.32 -12.55
C TYR A 179 -1.30 9.66 -12.89
N GLU A 180 -2.50 9.90 -12.37
CA GLU A 180 -3.22 11.16 -12.58
C GLU A 180 -2.48 12.36 -11.98
N ALA A 181 -1.90 12.21 -10.78
CA ALA A 181 -1.11 13.26 -10.15
C ALA A 181 0.18 13.58 -10.92
N GLU A 182 0.89 12.57 -11.42
CA GLU A 182 2.07 12.75 -12.28
C GLU A 182 1.69 13.47 -13.59
N LEU A 183 0.57 13.08 -14.22
CA LEU A 183 0.08 13.77 -15.41
C LEU A 183 -0.26 15.22 -15.14
N ASN A 184 -0.95 15.54 -14.04
CA ASN A 184 -1.29 16.90 -13.67
C ASN A 184 -0.05 17.76 -13.35
N HIS A 185 0.97 17.17 -12.73
CA HIS A 185 2.25 17.82 -12.52
C HIS A 185 2.90 18.21 -13.87
N LEU A 186 3.00 17.25 -14.79
CA LEU A 186 3.56 17.48 -16.13
C LEU A 186 2.70 18.45 -16.96
N MET A 187 1.37 18.46 -16.80
CA MET A 187 0.45 19.49 -17.34
C MET A 187 0.89 20.89 -16.99
N THR A 188 1.19 21.10 -15.72
CA THR A 188 1.59 22.39 -15.21
C THR A 188 2.99 22.77 -15.69
N CYS A 189 3.94 21.84 -15.61
CA CYS A 189 5.35 22.09 -15.96
C CYS A 189 5.58 22.33 -17.45
N LEU A 190 4.84 21.64 -18.32
CA LEU A 190 4.98 21.72 -19.78
C LEU A 190 3.96 22.67 -20.43
N LYS A 191 3.28 23.53 -19.67
CA LYS A 191 2.23 24.41 -20.20
C LYS A 191 2.72 25.27 -21.38
N ASP A 192 3.95 25.78 -21.30
CA ASP A 192 4.53 26.68 -22.31
C ASP A 192 5.50 25.96 -23.27
N GLN A 193 5.59 24.63 -23.17
CA GLN A 193 6.52 23.84 -23.98
C GLN A 193 5.79 22.80 -24.79
N THR A 194 6.26 22.56 -26.01
CA THR A 194 5.81 21.46 -26.85
C THR A 194 6.97 20.97 -27.72
N CYS A 195 6.70 20.12 -28.69
CA CYS A 195 7.73 19.62 -29.59
C CYS A 195 7.20 19.37 -30.99
N LEU A 196 8.13 19.20 -31.94
CA LEU A 196 7.82 18.76 -33.30
C LEU A 196 8.86 17.75 -33.78
N ILE A 197 8.48 17.03 -34.83
CA ILE A 197 9.30 16.03 -35.52
C ILE A 197 9.38 16.42 -36.98
N LEU A 198 10.59 16.72 -37.48
CA LEU A 198 10.85 16.75 -38.91
C LEU A 198 11.22 15.36 -39.41
N TYR A 199 10.63 15.01 -40.54
CA TYR A 199 10.83 13.71 -41.16
C TYR A 199 12.27 13.53 -41.65
N PRO A 200 12.81 12.29 -41.68
CA PRO A 200 14.17 12.03 -42.13
C PRO A 200 14.46 12.51 -43.55
N TRP A 201 13.49 12.38 -44.46
CA TRP A 201 13.63 12.73 -45.87
C TRP A 201 13.90 14.23 -46.09
N VAL A 202 13.52 15.09 -45.15
CA VAL A 202 13.81 16.54 -45.17
C VAL A 202 15.32 16.81 -45.28
N PHE A 203 16.13 15.88 -44.76
CA PHE A 203 17.59 15.97 -44.77
C PHE A 203 18.21 15.04 -45.83
N LYS A 204 17.49 14.76 -46.92
CA LYS A 204 18.00 14.01 -48.08
C LYS A 204 18.10 14.92 -49.31
N ASP A 205 19.11 14.71 -50.15
CA ASP A 205 19.23 15.37 -51.44
C ASP A 205 18.49 14.62 -52.56
N GLU A 206 18.67 15.08 -53.81
CA GLU A 206 18.04 14.52 -55.01
C GLU A 206 18.44 13.06 -55.26
N ASP A 207 19.63 12.65 -54.81
CA ASP A 207 20.16 11.30 -54.92
C ASP A 207 19.84 10.44 -53.67
N GLY A 208 19.14 11.01 -52.68
CA GLY A 208 18.80 10.34 -51.42
C GLY A 208 19.92 10.31 -50.38
N HIS A 209 21.04 10.99 -50.62
CA HIS A 209 22.15 11.11 -49.67
C HIS A 209 21.83 12.11 -48.56
N LYS A 210 22.53 11.99 -47.44
CA LYS A 210 22.35 12.88 -46.29
C LYS A 210 22.82 14.29 -46.62
N ARG A 211 21.93 15.26 -46.41
CA ARG A 211 22.17 16.69 -46.55
C ARG A 211 22.44 17.35 -45.19
N ASP A 212 23.31 18.36 -45.17
CA ASP A 212 23.46 19.23 -43.99
C ASP A 212 22.14 19.97 -43.67
N LYS A 213 21.86 20.16 -42.39
CA LYS A 213 20.61 20.79 -41.96
C LYS A 213 20.48 22.24 -42.45
N LYS A 214 21.57 23.00 -42.55
CA LYS A 214 21.55 24.39 -43.03
C LYS A 214 21.34 24.49 -44.54
N SER A 215 21.47 23.39 -45.27
CA SER A 215 21.16 23.29 -46.70
C SER A 215 19.74 22.76 -46.96
N SER A 216 19.01 22.36 -45.91
CA SER A 216 17.63 21.88 -46.00
C SER A 216 16.67 23.06 -45.95
N LEU A 217 16.07 23.41 -47.10
CA LEU A 217 15.13 24.53 -47.20
C LEU A 217 13.97 24.45 -46.18
N PRO A 218 13.32 23.29 -45.95
CA PRO A 218 12.26 23.19 -44.94
C PRO A 218 12.77 23.45 -43.51
N TYR A 219 14.01 23.08 -43.21
CA TYR A 219 14.60 23.30 -41.89
C TYR A 219 14.94 24.79 -41.70
N VAL A 220 15.58 25.40 -42.69
CA VAL A 220 15.95 26.83 -42.64
C VAL A 220 14.71 27.71 -42.54
N ASP A 221 13.69 27.48 -43.38
CA ASP A 221 12.43 28.23 -43.31
C ASP A 221 11.76 28.08 -41.93
N LEU A 222 11.74 26.85 -41.38
CA LEU A 222 11.16 26.59 -40.07
C LEU A 222 11.87 27.38 -38.95
N ILE A 223 13.20 27.38 -38.95
CA ILE A 223 14.01 27.99 -37.88
C ILE A 223 14.12 29.50 -38.01
N GLU A 224 14.22 30.04 -39.23
CA GLU A 224 14.49 31.46 -39.45
C GLU A 224 13.20 32.28 -39.60
N ASN A 225 12.14 31.72 -40.17
CA ASN A 225 10.94 32.48 -40.51
C ASN A 225 9.69 32.04 -39.73
N ILE A 226 9.51 30.75 -39.47
CA ILE A 226 8.24 30.23 -38.93
C ILE A 226 8.24 30.21 -37.40
N LEU A 227 9.12 29.44 -36.77
CA LEU A 227 9.15 29.31 -35.31
C LEU A 227 9.37 30.65 -34.59
N PRO A 228 10.29 31.54 -35.02
CA PRO A 228 10.54 32.81 -34.33
C PRO A 228 9.33 33.76 -34.25
N MET A 229 8.23 33.48 -34.95
CA MET A 229 6.99 34.24 -34.81
C MET A 229 6.35 34.08 -33.42
N TYR A 230 6.46 32.89 -32.81
CA TYR A 230 5.77 32.55 -31.55
C TYR A 230 6.58 31.65 -30.60
N PHE A 231 7.59 30.93 -31.10
CA PHE A 231 8.31 29.88 -30.40
C PHE A 231 9.83 30.07 -30.42
N THR A 232 10.50 29.76 -29.31
CA THR A 232 11.95 29.56 -29.25
C THR A 232 12.28 28.08 -29.36
N VAL A 233 13.36 27.74 -30.07
CA VAL A 233 13.90 26.37 -30.10
C VAL A 233 14.81 26.18 -28.91
N GLU A 234 14.42 25.31 -27.99
CA GLU A 234 15.13 25.04 -26.74
C GLU A 234 16.08 23.86 -26.83
N GLN A 235 15.79 22.90 -27.72
CA GLN A 235 16.63 21.72 -27.93
C GLN A 235 16.38 21.09 -29.29
N GLU A 236 17.45 20.64 -29.96
CA GLU A 236 17.38 19.76 -31.13
C GLU A 236 17.95 18.36 -30.80
N LEU A 237 17.28 17.31 -31.27
CA LEU A 237 17.70 15.92 -31.06
C LEU A 237 17.46 15.08 -32.31
N ARG A 238 18.46 14.32 -32.77
CA ARG A 238 18.30 13.34 -33.87
C ARG A 238 18.17 11.93 -33.34
N LYS A 239 17.07 11.23 -33.67
CA LYS A 239 16.80 9.86 -33.17
C LYS A 239 16.16 9.00 -34.25
N HIS A 240 16.56 7.72 -34.32
CA HIS A 240 15.85 6.74 -35.14
C HIS A 240 14.56 6.33 -34.42
N LEU A 241 13.48 6.22 -35.20
CA LEU A 241 12.20 5.73 -34.71
C LEU A 241 12.04 4.26 -35.08
N SER A 242 11.81 3.40 -34.09
CA SER A 242 11.32 2.05 -34.31
C SER A 242 9.80 2.04 -34.40
N GLU A 243 9.24 0.97 -34.95
CA GLU A 243 7.80 0.74 -34.98
C GLU A 243 7.16 0.84 -33.59
N GLU A 244 7.80 0.30 -32.55
CA GLU A 244 7.33 0.40 -31.16
C GLU A 244 7.30 1.84 -30.65
N ILE A 245 8.33 2.66 -30.98
CA ILE A 245 8.37 4.06 -30.55
C ILE A 245 7.30 4.85 -31.28
N ILE A 246 7.12 4.62 -32.59
CA ILE A 246 6.06 5.28 -33.39
C ILE A 246 4.69 4.96 -32.80
N SER A 247 4.41 3.67 -32.53
CA SER A 247 3.17 3.25 -31.91
C SER A 247 2.96 3.92 -30.55
N LYS A 248 4.02 4.12 -29.74
CA LYS A 248 3.91 4.85 -28.46
C LYS A 248 3.62 6.34 -28.65
N ILE A 249 4.41 7.06 -29.46
CA ILE A 249 4.28 8.52 -29.60
C ILE A 249 3.01 8.95 -30.33
N LEU A 250 2.36 8.06 -31.07
CA LEU A 250 1.10 8.35 -31.76
C LEU A 250 -0.14 7.92 -30.96
N VAL A 251 0.03 7.29 -29.78
CA VAL A 251 -1.08 7.02 -28.86
C VAL A 251 -1.71 8.33 -28.42
N GLU A 252 -3.04 8.37 -28.33
CA GLU A 252 -3.86 9.56 -28.05
C GLU A 252 -3.78 10.69 -29.12
N SER A 253 -3.11 10.48 -30.26
CA SER A 253 -3.05 11.52 -31.32
C SER A 253 -4.27 11.56 -32.24
N ASN A 254 -5.11 10.51 -32.23
CA ASN A 254 -6.19 10.27 -33.20
C ASN A 254 -5.74 10.38 -34.68
N TRP A 255 -4.43 10.29 -34.93
CA TRP A 255 -3.84 10.46 -36.25
C TRP A 255 -3.67 9.10 -36.93
N GLU A 256 -4.48 8.85 -37.96
CA GLU A 256 -4.42 7.62 -38.74
C GLU A 256 -3.21 7.64 -39.68
N ILE A 257 -2.17 6.87 -39.34
CA ILE A 257 -0.94 6.78 -40.13
C ILE A 257 -0.99 5.64 -41.15
N THR A 258 -0.66 5.92 -42.41
CA THR A 258 -0.52 4.89 -43.44
C THR A 258 0.83 4.15 -43.32
N ALA A 259 0.91 2.95 -43.90
CA ALA A 259 2.17 2.17 -43.92
C ALA A 259 3.33 2.96 -44.58
N ASP A 260 3.02 3.74 -45.62
CA ASP A 260 3.98 4.60 -46.30
C ASP A 260 4.56 5.68 -45.38
N VAL A 261 3.71 6.37 -44.61
CA VAL A 261 4.16 7.44 -43.70
C VAL A 261 4.96 6.88 -42.53
N LYS A 262 4.57 5.70 -42.04
CA LYS A 262 5.36 4.97 -41.03
C LYS A 262 6.75 4.63 -41.58
N GLN A 263 6.84 4.17 -42.82
CA GLN A 263 8.12 3.89 -43.47
C GLN A 263 8.96 5.17 -43.60
N LEU A 264 8.36 6.32 -43.95
CA LEU A 264 9.06 7.59 -44.02
C LEU A 264 9.66 8.02 -42.66
N LEU A 265 8.95 7.81 -41.55
CA LEU A 265 9.47 8.07 -40.20
C LEU A 265 10.64 7.15 -39.82
N MET A 266 10.67 5.93 -40.36
CA MET A 266 11.71 4.93 -40.09
C MET A 266 12.91 5.03 -41.03
N ASP A 267 12.78 5.74 -42.16
CA ASP A 267 13.78 5.89 -43.21
C ASP A 267 14.90 6.91 -42.86
N GLY A 268 15.43 6.79 -41.65
CA GLY A 268 16.56 7.55 -41.14
C GLY A 268 16.31 8.15 -39.75
N LYS A 269 17.14 9.15 -39.40
CA LYS A 269 17.00 9.85 -38.12
C LYS A 269 16.04 11.03 -38.26
N CYS A 270 14.91 10.96 -37.55
CA CYS A 270 14.03 12.11 -37.38
C CYS A 270 14.73 13.18 -36.55
N MET A 271 14.36 14.44 -36.80
CA MET A 271 14.83 15.60 -36.04
C MET A 271 13.70 16.05 -35.13
N PHE A 272 13.89 15.84 -33.84
CA PHE A 272 13.01 16.32 -32.78
C PHE A 272 13.45 17.71 -32.34
N MET A 273 12.49 18.61 -32.17
CA MET A 273 12.74 19.93 -31.61
C MET A 273 11.82 20.16 -30.42
N ARG A 274 12.41 20.49 -29.27
CA ARG A 274 11.67 21.04 -28.13
C ARG A 274 11.57 22.53 -28.32
N VAL A 275 10.35 23.05 -28.26
CA VAL A 275 10.06 24.47 -28.46
C VAL A 275 9.31 25.04 -27.28
N LYS A 276 9.52 26.32 -26.99
CA LYS A 276 8.85 27.06 -25.92
C LYS A 276 8.12 28.26 -26.49
N ILE A 277 6.84 28.43 -26.17
CA ILE A 277 6.06 29.59 -26.58
C ILE A 277 6.46 30.79 -25.72
N PHE A 278 6.69 31.95 -26.35
CA PHE A 278 7.02 33.20 -25.64
C PHE A 278 6.03 34.33 -25.91
N LYS A 279 5.12 34.12 -26.87
CA LYS A 279 4.04 35.05 -27.22
C LYS A 279 2.76 34.25 -27.39
N ASN A 280 1.82 34.37 -26.44
CA ASN A 280 0.52 33.74 -26.53
C ASN A 280 -0.58 34.80 -26.49
N ASP A 281 -0.83 35.43 -27.63
CA ASP A 281 -1.89 36.43 -27.81
C ASP A 281 -3.24 35.77 -28.16
N THR A 282 -3.30 34.44 -28.16
CA THR A 282 -4.44 33.62 -28.60
C THR A 282 -5.03 32.83 -27.44
N GLU A 283 -6.33 32.51 -27.51
CA GLU A 283 -6.98 31.57 -26.57
C GLU A 283 -6.57 30.11 -26.80
N LEU A 284 -5.72 29.84 -27.79
CA LEU A 284 -5.24 28.51 -28.15
C LEU A 284 -4.23 27.97 -27.14
N SER A 285 -4.24 26.65 -26.96
CA SER A 285 -3.18 25.92 -26.26
C SER A 285 -1.86 26.00 -27.01
N THR A 286 -0.75 25.71 -26.32
CA THR A 286 0.59 25.67 -26.92
C THR A 286 0.68 24.68 -28.10
N GLU A 287 -0.05 23.56 -28.03
CA GLU A 287 -0.12 22.57 -29.11
C GLU A 287 -0.88 23.14 -30.32
N GLU A 288 -2.08 23.66 -30.11
CA GLU A 288 -2.91 24.25 -31.16
C GLU A 288 -2.20 25.42 -31.85
N SER A 289 -1.52 26.28 -31.09
CA SER A 289 -0.71 27.37 -31.63
C SER A 289 0.41 26.88 -32.53
N LEU A 290 1.10 25.80 -32.16
CA LEU A 290 2.14 25.21 -33.00
C LEU A 290 1.55 24.57 -34.27
N ILE A 291 0.45 23.84 -34.16
CA ILE A 291 -0.21 23.21 -35.30
C ILE A 291 -0.73 24.28 -36.26
N ASN A 292 -1.38 25.33 -35.74
CA ASN A 292 -1.86 26.45 -36.54
C ASN A 292 -0.73 27.14 -37.30
N LEU A 293 0.42 27.31 -36.66
CA LEU A 293 1.61 27.87 -37.30
C LEU A 293 2.17 26.97 -38.43
N LEU A 294 2.11 25.65 -38.26
CA LEU A 294 2.66 24.69 -39.23
C LEU A 294 1.70 24.37 -40.38
N PHE A 295 0.40 24.30 -40.11
CA PHE A 295 -0.60 23.76 -41.03
C PHE A 295 -1.67 24.79 -41.45
N GLY A 296 -1.73 25.94 -40.79
CA GLY A 296 -2.71 27.02 -41.06
C GLY A 296 -3.99 26.94 -40.23
N GLU A 297 -4.27 25.77 -39.63
CA GLU A 297 -5.41 25.53 -38.75
C GLU A 297 -4.95 24.90 -37.41
N PRO A 298 -5.66 25.14 -36.29
CA PRO A 298 -5.29 24.60 -34.97
C PRO A 298 -5.63 23.11 -34.80
N ILE A 299 -5.76 22.36 -35.90
CA ILE A 299 -6.12 20.93 -35.91
C ILE A 299 -5.15 20.21 -36.83
N LEU A 300 -4.62 19.07 -36.38
CA LEU A 300 -3.70 18.27 -37.18
C LEU A 300 -4.45 17.70 -38.41
N PRO A 301 -4.01 17.99 -39.65
CA PRO A 301 -4.70 17.54 -40.84
C PRO A 301 -4.57 16.02 -41.04
N LYS A 302 -5.58 15.39 -41.67
CA LYS A 302 -5.47 14.00 -42.09
C LYS A 302 -4.53 13.90 -43.29
N LEU A 303 -3.90 12.75 -43.45
CA LEU A 303 -2.97 12.50 -44.56
C LEU A 303 -3.60 12.61 -45.96
N SER A 304 -4.93 12.49 -46.05
CA SER A 304 -5.71 12.66 -47.28
C SER A 304 -6.10 14.10 -47.60
N ASP A 305 -5.94 15.01 -46.64
CA ASP A 305 -6.46 16.38 -46.75
C ASP A 305 -5.49 17.25 -47.56
N GLN A 306 -6.02 18.20 -48.31
CA GLN A 306 -5.20 19.25 -48.89
C GLN A 306 -4.81 20.23 -47.78
N TYR A 307 -3.53 20.55 -47.69
CA TYR A 307 -3.06 21.57 -46.75
C TYR A 307 -3.58 22.94 -47.16
N GLN A 308 -3.77 23.81 -46.17
CA GLN A 308 -4.17 25.20 -46.40
C GLN A 308 -3.12 25.92 -47.25
N GLU A 309 -3.58 26.70 -48.23
CA GLU A 309 -2.71 27.41 -49.15
C GLU A 309 -1.72 28.31 -48.41
N GLY A 310 -0.43 28.16 -48.71
CA GLY A 310 0.63 28.98 -48.15
C GLY A 310 1.05 28.62 -46.73
N CYS A 311 0.51 27.56 -46.10
CA CYS A 311 1.02 27.10 -44.81
C CYS A 311 2.40 26.41 -44.94
N PHE A 312 3.14 26.27 -43.84
CA PHE A 312 4.48 25.68 -43.89
C PHE A 312 4.48 24.26 -44.44
N ALA A 313 3.54 23.43 -44.02
CA ALA A 313 3.43 22.05 -44.49
C ALA A 313 3.17 21.97 -46.00
N GLU A 314 2.33 22.84 -46.55
CA GLU A 314 2.03 22.92 -47.99
C GLU A 314 3.27 23.28 -48.81
N ARG A 315 3.99 24.33 -48.40
CA ARG A 315 5.17 24.83 -49.14
C ARG A 315 6.30 23.81 -49.24
N HIS A 316 6.38 22.88 -48.30
CA HIS A 316 7.50 21.94 -48.17
C HIS A 316 7.10 20.46 -48.25
N ASN A 317 5.90 20.11 -48.73
CA ASN A 317 5.40 18.72 -48.79
C ASN A 317 5.94 17.86 -49.95
N LYS A 318 6.93 18.36 -50.70
CA LYS A 318 7.54 17.65 -51.84
C LYS A 318 9.02 17.39 -51.59
N PRO A 319 9.44 16.11 -51.53
CA PRO A 319 10.85 15.77 -51.44
C PRO A 319 11.58 16.12 -52.73
N ALA A 320 12.90 16.29 -52.65
CA ALA A 320 13.77 16.47 -53.80
C ALA A 320 13.71 15.27 -54.76
N PHE A 321 13.51 14.07 -54.21
CA PHE A 321 13.31 12.83 -54.96
C PHE A 321 11.92 12.25 -54.68
N ILE A 322 11.11 12.08 -55.73
CA ILE A 322 9.78 11.45 -55.65
C ILE A 322 9.87 10.04 -56.23
N PRO A 323 9.59 8.99 -55.44
CA PRO A 323 9.52 7.61 -55.95
C PRO A 323 8.46 7.45 -57.05
N LEU A 324 8.76 6.61 -58.03
CA LEU A 324 7.88 6.34 -59.17
C LEU A 324 6.47 5.94 -58.71
N GLY A 325 5.42 6.60 -59.23
CA GLY A 325 4.02 6.31 -58.88
C GLY A 325 3.52 6.98 -57.60
N LYS A 326 4.34 7.82 -56.94
CA LYS A 326 3.95 8.67 -55.81
C LYS A 326 3.83 10.15 -56.18
N ASP A 327 3.62 10.47 -57.45
CA ASP A 327 3.55 11.85 -57.95
C ASP A 327 2.40 12.67 -57.34
N SER A 328 1.32 12.00 -56.94
CA SER A 328 0.15 12.59 -56.26
C SER A 328 0.18 12.42 -54.73
N PHE A 329 1.27 11.88 -54.16
CA PHE A 329 1.38 11.64 -52.72
C PHE A 329 1.88 12.90 -52.02
N THR A 330 1.16 13.32 -50.99
CA THR A 330 1.58 14.41 -50.10
C THR A 330 2.57 13.86 -49.08
N PHE A 331 3.84 14.29 -49.13
CA PHE A 331 4.85 13.83 -48.18
C PHE A 331 4.80 14.70 -46.91
N PRO A 332 4.52 14.12 -45.72
CA PRO A 332 4.54 14.89 -44.49
C PRO A 332 5.95 15.36 -44.18
N VAL A 333 6.12 16.67 -44.05
CA VAL A 333 7.40 17.32 -43.72
C VAL A 333 7.63 17.38 -42.21
N VAL A 334 6.55 17.57 -41.45
CA VAL A 334 6.56 17.80 -40.01
C VAL A 334 5.39 17.08 -39.35
N TRP A 335 5.56 16.70 -38.09
CA TRP A 335 4.49 16.28 -37.21
C TRP A 335 4.65 16.96 -35.84
N ALA A 336 3.54 17.36 -35.23
CA ALA A 336 3.50 17.94 -33.90
C ALA A 336 2.40 17.23 -33.08
N PRO A 337 2.56 17.10 -31.75
CA PRO A 337 1.58 16.44 -30.91
C PRO A 337 0.27 17.26 -30.91
N PRO A 338 -0.88 16.66 -31.25
CA PRO A 338 -2.12 17.39 -31.43
C PRO A 338 -2.78 17.84 -30.14
N ASN A 339 -2.39 17.25 -29.01
CA ASN A 339 -2.96 17.55 -27.71
C ASN A 339 -1.96 17.31 -26.60
N PHE A 340 -2.34 17.78 -25.43
CA PHE A 340 -1.49 17.74 -24.25
C PHE A 340 -1.10 16.32 -23.81
N MET A 341 -2.03 15.35 -23.86
CA MET A 341 -1.74 13.96 -23.48
C MET A 341 -0.68 13.35 -24.41
N ASN A 342 -0.85 13.54 -25.71
CA ASN A 342 0.10 13.09 -26.71
C ASN A 342 1.48 13.75 -26.52
N LYS A 343 1.51 15.06 -26.22
CA LYS A 343 2.74 15.78 -25.86
C LYS A 343 3.47 15.09 -24.69
N ILE A 344 2.79 14.79 -23.58
CA ILE A 344 3.44 14.10 -22.45
C ILE A 344 4.07 12.79 -22.89
N ILE A 345 3.37 12.00 -23.71
CA ILE A 345 3.88 10.72 -24.17
C ILE A 345 5.16 10.90 -24.99
N VAL A 346 5.20 11.90 -25.88
CA VAL A 346 6.41 12.24 -26.64
C VAL A 346 7.54 12.65 -25.69
N PHE A 347 7.28 13.51 -24.71
CA PHE A 347 8.30 13.94 -23.75
C PHE A 347 8.82 12.78 -22.89
N LYS A 348 7.94 11.90 -22.38
CA LYS A 348 8.32 10.69 -21.63
C LYS A 348 9.12 9.69 -22.48
N THR A 349 8.89 9.65 -23.79
CA THR A 349 9.52 8.67 -24.71
C THR A 349 10.83 9.19 -25.32
N ILE A 350 10.88 10.47 -25.65
CA ILE A 350 11.98 11.10 -26.40
C ILE A 350 12.84 11.97 -25.50
N PHE A 351 12.22 12.79 -24.66
CA PHE A 351 12.87 13.79 -23.81
C PHE A 351 12.91 13.38 -22.33
N LYS A 352 12.89 12.08 -22.04
CA LYS A 352 12.83 11.54 -20.67
C LYS A 352 13.88 12.17 -19.74
N LYS A 353 15.14 12.22 -20.18
CA LYS A 353 16.24 12.80 -19.40
C LYS A 353 15.94 14.25 -19.00
N TYR A 354 15.35 15.04 -19.90
CA TYR A 354 14.99 16.42 -19.61
C TYR A 354 13.86 16.53 -18.59
N LEU A 355 12.83 15.67 -18.69
CA LEU A 355 11.77 15.60 -17.69
C LEU A 355 12.34 15.24 -16.32
N ASP A 356 13.09 14.15 -16.25
CA ASP A 356 13.62 13.63 -14.98
C ASP A 356 14.56 14.64 -14.28
N THR A 357 15.29 15.47 -15.02
CA THR A 357 16.20 16.47 -14.44
C THR A 357 15.56 17.82 -14.15
N THR A 358 14.56 18.23 -14.93
CA THR A 358 14.00 19.61 -14.88
C THR A 358 12.68 19.65 -14.13
N PHE A 359 11.89 18.59 -14.25
CA PHE A 359 10.56 18.44 -13.65
C PHE A 359 10.44 17.06 -12.98
N PRO A 360 11.28 16.78 -11.97
CA PRO A 360 11.17 15.53 -11.23
C PRO A 360 9.79 15.44 -10.55
N TYR A 361 9.09 14.34 -10.76
CA TYR A 361 7.84 14.07 -10.06
C TYR A 361 8.13 13.40 -8.72
N GLU A 362 7.85 14.13 -7.65
CA GLU A 362 7.89 13.60 -6.29
C GLU A 362 6.51 13.10 -5.86
N ASP A 363 6.41 11.79 -5.70
CA ASP A 363 5.19 11.15 -5.24
C ASP A 363 5.04 11.38 -3.73
N LYS A 364 4.12 12.26 -3.34
CA LYS A 364 3.77 12.50 -1.93
C LYS A 364 3.31 11.23 -1.19
N SER A 365 2.91 10.18 -1.89
CA SER A 365 2.55 8.88 -1.32
C SER A 365 3.74 7.94 -1.09
N ASN A 366 4.93 8.28 -1.58
CA ASN A 366 6.19 7.58 -1.27
C ASN A 366 6.81 8.05 0.07
N ALA A 367 6.10 8.86 0.87
CA ALA A 367 6.53 9.09 2.25
C ALA A 367 6.71 7.73 2.93
N THR A 368 7.92 7.46 3.43
CA THR A 368 8.24 6.18 4.06
C THR A 368 7.20 5.91 5.15
N PRO A 369 6.47 4.78 5.11
CA PRO A 369 5.37 4.56 6.06
C PRO A 369 5.90 4.66 7.48
N ILE A 370 5.26 5.45 8.33
CA ILE A 370 5.67 5.69 9.71
C ILE A 370 4.77 4.97 10.71
N ILE A 371 5.26 4.79 11.93
CA ILE A 371 4.48 4.37 13.11
C ILE A 371 4.82 5.31 14.26
N VAL A 372 3.80 5.71 15.03
CA VAL A 372 3.99 6.47 16.27
C VAL A 372 3.97 5.50 17.45
N PHE A 373 5.02 5.57 18.27
CA PHE A 373 5.11 4.93 19.56
C PHE A 373 5.00 5.98 20.67
N LYS A 374 4.26 5.67 21.74
CA LYS A 374 4.25 6.49 22.95
C LYS A 374 4.69 5.68 24.17
N PHE A 375 5.57 6.29 24.95
CA PHE A 375 6.12 5.70 26.17
C PHE A 375 5.92 6.65 27.35
N ASP A 376 5.75 6.06 28.52
CA ASP A 376 5.77 6.79 29.78
C ASP A 376 7.20 6.99 30.29
N SER A 377 7.34 7.86 31.30
CA SER A 377 8.63 8.25 31.87
C SER A 377 9.44 7.09 32.47
N THR A 378 8.82 5.94 32.81
CA THR A 378 9.53 4.79 33.38
C THR A 378 10.40 4.07 32.36
N ARG A 379 10.08 4.20 31.06
CA ARG A 379 10.81 3.57 29.95
C ARG A 379 11.99 4.37 29.42
N LYS A 380 12.25 5.56 29.98
CA LYS A 380 13.26 6.51 29.50
C LYS A 380 14.65 5.89 29.25
N ASN A 381 15.16 5.07 30.17
CA ASN A 381 16.53 4.52 30.06
C ASN A 381 16.64 3.49 28.92
N GLU A 382 15.63 2.63 28.76
CA GLU A 382 15.55 1.67 27.66
C GLU A 382 15.38 2.41 26.33
N LEU A 383 14.53 3.44 26.32
CA LEU A 383 14.28 4.27 25.16
C LEU A 383 15.54 5.03 24.71
N LYS A 384 16.34 5.58 25.64
CA LYS A 384 17.61 6.26 25.33
C LYS A 384 18.56 5.35 24.55
N ALA A 385 18.77 4.12 25.02
CA ALA A 385 19.64 3.16 24.35
C ALA A 385 19.15 2.79 22.93
N VAL A 386 17.82 2.66 22.75
CA VAL A 386 17.25 2.32 21.44
C VAL A 386 17.27 3.50 20.48
N LEU A 387 17.04 4.73 20.96
CA LEU A 387 17.13 5.94 20.15
C LEU A 387 18.54 6.14 19.59
N GLU A 388 19.58 5.89 20.40
CA GLU A 388 20.99 5.94 19.97
C GLU A 388 21.34 4.80 18.98
N MET A 389 20.76 3.60 19.16
CA MET A 389 21.05 2.45 18.30
C MET A 389 20.36 2.52 16.93
N GLN A 390 19.20 3.17 16.84
CA GLN A 390 18.32 3.15 15.65
C GLN A 390 18.11 4.55 15.04
N GLU A 391 19.09 5.44 15.15
CA GLU A 391 19.01 6.86 14.76
C GLU A 391 18.52 7.06 13.31
N SER A 392 19.00 6.25 12.36
CA SER A 392 18.63 6.37 10.93
C SER A 392 17.15 6.07 10.63
N GLU A 393 16.50 5.32 11.51
CA GLU A 393 15.11 4.88 11.37
C GLU A 393 14.12 5.82 12.08
N ILE A 394 14.59 6.80 12.85
CA ILE A 394 13.73 7.75 13.55
C ILE A 394 13.42 8.93 12.63
N VAL A 395 12.13 9.26 12.51
CA VAL A 395 11.67 10.46 11.80
C VAL A 395 11.56 11.62 12.78
N HIS A 396 10.87 11.41 13.90
CA HIS A 396 10.70 12.41 14.96
C HIS A 396 10.80 11.78 16.34
N PHE A 397 11.33 12.55 17.27
CA PHE A 397 11.28 12.24 18.70
C PHE A 397 11.01 13.52 19.48
N GLY A 398 10.16 13.41 20.51
CA GLY A 398 9.83 14.53 21.38
C GLY A 398 9.29 14.07 22.71
N ILE A 399 9.56 14.87 23.75
CA ILE A 399 9.07 14.66 25.11
C ILE A 399 8.07 15.77 25.40
N PHE A 400 6.85 15.37 25.71
CA PHE A 400 5.71 16.26 25.91
C PHE A 400 5.28 16.28 27.38
N GLU A 401 4.72 17.39 27.82
CA GLU A 401 4.27 17.56 29.20
C GLU A 401 3.24 16.49 29.60
N ARG A 402 2.30 16.20 28.70
CA ARG A 402 1.23 15.20 28.86
C ARG A 402 0.76 14.70 27.50
N ASP A 403 0.18 13.51 27.47
CA ASP A 403 -0.51 12.94 26.31
C ASP A 403 -1.88 13.59 26.07
N LYS A 404 -1.89 14.85 25.60
CA LYS A 404 -3.12 15.62 25.36
C LYS A 404 -3.14 16.33 24.00
N PRO A 405 -3.10 15.59 22.87
CA PRO A 405 -3.20 16.19 21.54
C PRO A 405 -4.58 16.86 21.33
N PRO A 406 -4.67 18.00 20.61
CA PRO A 406 -3.61 18.75 19.94
C PRO A 406 -2.89 19.77 20.85
N GLU A 407 -3.26 19.88 22.13
CA GLU A 407 -2.68 20.81 23.10
C GLU A 407 -1.36 20.31 23.73
N ALA A 408 -0.77 19.27 23.17
CA ALA A 408 0.43 18.64 23.70
C ALA A 408 1.62 19.61 23.58
N LYS A 409 2.19 20.01 24.72
CA LYS A 409 3.34 20.92 24.75
C LYS A 409 4.64 20.14 24.71
N LEU A 410 5.44 20.37 23.68
CA LEU A 410 6.80 19.85 23.56
C LEU A 410 7.69 20.52 24.61
N ILE A 411 8.38 19.70 25.41
CA ILE A 411 9.31 20.14 26.46
C ILE A 411 10.77 19.97 26.02
N ALA A 412 11.08 18.90 25.28
CA ALA A 412 12.42 18.60 24.78
C ALA A 412 12.37 17.73 23.52
N THR A 413 13.38 17.84 22.66
CA THR A 413 13.54 17.04 21.43
C THR A 413 14.53 15.89 21.59
N SER A 414 15.21 15.79 22.74
CA SER A 414 16.07 14.66 23.10
C SER A 414 15.99 14.34 24.60
N ILE A 415 16.38 13.12 24.97
CA ILE A 415 16.41 12.71 26.39
C ILE A 415 17.49 13.48 27.15
N ASP A 416 18.63 13.78 26.53
CA ASP A 416 19.70 14.55 27.15
C ASP A 416 19.28 15.99 27.44
N GLU A 417 18.63 16.64 26.46
CA GLU A 417 18.05 17.97 26.65
C GLU A 417 17.02 17.99 27.78
N TYR A 418 16.17 16.96 27.84
CA TYR A 418 15.19 16.84 28.91
C TYR A 418 15.85 16.69 30.28
N GLU A 419 16.94 15.93 30.38
CA GLU A 419 17.67 15.77 31.64
C GLU A 419 18.36 17.05 32.09
N GLU A 420 18.87 17.85 31.15
CA GLU A 420 19.58 19.10 31.44
C GLU A 420 18.63 20.27 31.74
N LYS A 421 17.60 20.47 30.91
CA LYS A 421 16.74 21.65 30.98
C LYS A 421 15.59 21.52 31.97
N VAL A 422 15.09 20.30 32.23
CA VAL A 422 13.88 20.09 33.02
C VAL A 422 14.23 19.72 34.46
N LYS A 423 14.13 20.73 35.34
CA LYS A 423 14.44 20.59 36.78
C LYS A 423 13.34 19.86 37.55
N GLU A 424 12.07 20.08 37.20
CA GLU A 424 10.92 19.45 37.85
C GLU A 424 10.32 18.39 36.94
N LYS A 425 10.52 17.12 37.32
CA LYS A 425 10.04 15.96 36.58
C LYS A 425 8.78 15.45 37.27
N THR A 426 7.64 15.56 36.59
CA THR A 426 6.32 15.25 37.13
C THR A 426 5.99 13.76 37.08
N GLY A 427 6.69 13.01 36.21
CA GLY A 427 6.45 11.59 35.95
C GLY A 427 5.34 11.34 34.93
N TYR A 428 4.57 12.37 34.57
CA TYR A 428 3.48 12.31 33.59
C TYR A 428 3.91 12.64 32.17
N GLU A 429 5.21 12.86 31.95
CA GLU A 429 5.74 13.20 30.64
C GLU A 429 5.56 12.04 29.66
N THR A 430 5.23 12.39 28.43
CA THR A 430 4.98 11.46 27.34
C THR A 430 6.10 11.54 26.32
N TYR A 431 6.69 10.40 26.01
CA TYR A 431 7.77 10.27 25.06
C TYR A 431 7.16 9.76 23.75
N VAL A 432 7.15 10.60 22.71
CA VAL A 432 6.57 10.27 21.41
C VAL A 432 7.71 10.04 20.42
N CYS A 433 7.72 8.88 19.78
CA CYS A 433 8.71 8.51 18.77
C CYS A 433 8.01 8.09 17.49
N VAL A 434 8.40 8.69 16.37
CA VAL A 434 7.91 8.40 15.02
C VAL A 434 9.01 7.64 14.29
N VAL A 435 8.74 6.38 13.94
CA VAL A 435 9.74 5.45 13.39
C VAL A 435 9.35 5.06 11.97
N LYS A 436 10.35 4.94 11.09
CA LYS A 436 10.19 4.44 9.72
C LYS A 436 9.86 2.95 9.74
N LYS A 437 8.92 2.57 8.87
CA LYS A 437 8.67 1.21 8.34
C LYS A 437 8.12 0.19 9.34
N ILE A 438 6.87 -0.25 9.09
CA ILE A 438 6.30 -1.44 9.74
C ILE A 438 7.10 -2.69 9.35
N GLY A 439 7.62 -3.43 10.34
CA GLY A 439 8.27 -4.73 10.14
C GLY A 439 9.79 -4.71 9.98
N SER A 440 10.45 -3.59 10.27
CA SER A 440 11.91 -3.52 10.43
C SER A 440 12.36 -3.99 11.82
N GLU A 441 13.65 -4.27 11.98
CA GLU A 441 14.27 -4.52 13.29
C GLU A 441 14.01 -3.37 14.28
N ALA A 442 14.01 -2.13 13.79
CA ALA A 442 13.66 -0.95 14.57
C ALA A 442 12.24 -1.06 15.17
N PHE A 443 11.23 -1.42 14.36
CA PHE A 443 9.87 -1.60 14.86
C PHE A 443 9.79 -2.60 16.01
N LEU A 444 10.44 -3.76 15.87
CA LEU A 444 10.45 -4.79 16.91
C LEU A 444 11.18 -4.31 18.17
N THR A 445 12.26 -3.55 18.00
CA THR A 445 13.03 -2.99 19.11
C THR A 445 12.21 -1.99 19.92
N PHE A 446 11.55 -1.04 19.26
CA PHE A 446 10.68 -0.06 19.92
C PHE A 446 9.44 -0.71 20.56
N ALA A 447 8.83 -1.70 19.91
CA ALA A 447 7.71 -2.46 20.49
C ALA A 447 8.15 -3.28 21.74
N GLY A 448 9.38 -3.79 21.73
CA GLY A 448 9.94 -4.58 22.84
C GLY A 448 10.14 -3.81 24.15
N ILE A 449 10.28 -2.47 24.08
CA ILE A 449 10.37 -1.60 25.27
C ILE A 449 9.05 -1.59 26.08
N GLY A 450 7.94 -1.96 25.45
CA GLY A 450 6.62 -1.93 26.06
C GLY A 450 5.97 -0.54 26.03
N PRO A 451 5.70 0.01 24.83
CA PRO A 451 4.92 1.24 24.66
C PRO A 451 3.49 1.04 25.19
N TYR A 452 2.88 2.11 25.71
CA TYR A 452 1.46 2.07 26.07
C TYR A 452 0.56 2.39 24.86
N HIS A 453 1.11 2.96 23.79
CA HIS A 453 0.43 3.24 22.53
C HIS A 453 1.33 2.94 21.33
N VAL A 454 0.74 2.31 20.32
CA VAL A 454 1.33 2.11 19.00
C VAL A 454 0.25 2.40 17.97
N SER A 455 0.53 3.24 16.96
CA SER A 455 -0.42 3.50 15.89
C SER A 455 -0.87 2.20 15.21
N GLU A 456 -2.16 2.07 14.89
CA GLU A 456 -2.71 0.84 14.32
C GLU A 456 -2.19 0.56 12.90
N ASN A 457 -1.94 1.62 12.13
CA ASN A 457 -1.47 1.56 10.74
C ASN A 457 -0.77 2.88 10.33
N PRO A 458 -0.06 2.92 9.18
CA PRO A 458 0.68 4.12 8.76
C PRO A 458 -0.19 5.34 8.49
N ASP A 459 -1.43 5.15 8.01
CA ASP A 459 -2.32 6.28 7.69
C ASP A 459 -2.74 7.00 8.97
N ILE A 460 -3.11 6.24 10.01
CA ILE A 460 -3.39 6.78 11.36
C ILE A 460 -2.12 7.39 11.97
N ALA A 461 -0.96 6.77 11.79
CA ALA A 461 0.31 7.29 12.29
C ALA A 461 0.65 8.67 11.73
N VAL A 462 0.34 8.93 10.46
CA VAL A 462 0.53 10.26 9.83
C VAL A 462 -0.34 11.32 10.49
N GLU A 463 -1.62 11.01 10.74
CA GLU A 463 -2.52 11.95 11.42
C GLU A 463 -2.12 12.15 12.89
N GLU A 464 -1.75 11.09 13.62
CA GLU A 464 -1.25 11.17 14.99
C GLU A 464 0.04 12.00 15.07
N SER A 465 1.00 11.77 14.16
CA SER A 465 2.27 12.51 14.13
C SER A 465 2.04 14.02 13.99
N LYS A 466 1.10 14.45 13.13
CA LYS A 466 0.78 15.88 12.95
C LYS A 466 0.24 16.54 14.22
N LEU A 467 -0.40 15.79 15.12
CA LEU A 467 -0.92 16.33 16.38
C LEU A 467 0.19 16.67 17.39
N TYR A 468 1.38 16.08 17.25
CA TYR A 468 2.55 16.33 18.09
C TYR A 468 3.62 17.17 17.38
N PHE A 469 3.75 17.01 16.07
CA PHE A 469 4.77 17.63 15.23
C PHE A 469 4.10 18.36 14.04
N PRO A 470 3.40 19.50 14.29
CA PRO A 470 2.64 20.21 13.26
C PRO A 470 3.52 20.92 12.20
N ASP A 471 4.80 21.18 12.48
CA ASP A 471 5.67 22.04 11.66
C ASP A 471 6.80 21.31 10.88
N VAL A 472 6.66 20.01 10.60
CA VAL A 472 7.65 19.32 9.74
C VAL A 472 7.08 19.08 8.34
N ILE A 473 7.28 20.07 7.48
CA ILE A 473 7.45 19.86 6.05
C ILE A 473 8.66 18.92 5.90
N PRO A 474 8.60 17.82 5.12
CA PRO A 474 9.80 17.04 4.82
C PRO A 474 10.84 18.05 4.31
N VAL A 475 11.95 18.17 5.02
CA VAL A 475 13.00 19.14 4.68
C VAL A 475 13.43 18.85 3.25
N ASP A 476 12.92 19.66 2.32
CA ASP A 476 13.58 19.93 1.06
C ASP A 476 14.98 20.41 1.41
N ASP A 477 15.97 19.82 0.76
CA ASP A 477 17.34 20.34 0.68
C ASP A 477 17.28 21.78 0.15
N GLN A 478 17.11 22.75 1.06
CA GLN A 478 17.39 24.14 0.79
C GLN A 478 18.89 24.36 0.95
N SER A 479 19.54 24.45 -0.21
CA SER A 479 20.39 25.59 -0.58
C SER A 479 21.19 26.22 0.55
N ASP A 480 22.46 25.83 0.66
CA ASP A 480 23.50 26.73 1.15
C ASP A 480 23.77 27.78 0.05
N ASP A 481 23.11 28.93 0.17
CA ASP A 481 23.63 30.21 -0.33
C ASP A 481 23.74 31.14 0.89
N GLU A 482 24.93 31.20 1.49
CA GLU A 482 25.35 32.36 2.29
C GLU A 482 26.11 33.32 1.38
N GLU A 483 25.39 34.29 0.81
CA GLU A 483 25.96 35.58 0.41
C GLU A 483 26.22 36.44 1.65
N LYS A 484 27.41 37.05 1.74
CA LYS A 484 27.67 38.28 2.51
C LYS A 484 28.80 39.09 1.85
N PRO A 485 28.86 40.41 2.08
CA PRO A 485 28.61 41.41 1.03
C PRO A 485 29.89 42.09 0.48
N GLU A 486 29.77 42.67 -0.71
CA GLU A 486 30.68 43.69 -1.28
C GLU A 486 30.67 44.96 -0.42
N ASP A 487 31.80 45.66 -0.22
CA ASP A 487 32.25 46.83 -1.02
C ASP A 487 33.47 47.47 -0.29
N PRO A 488 34.15 48.54 -0.79
CA PRO A 488 34.83 48.76 -2.08
C PRO A 488 36.27 49.34 -1.88
N ASP A 489 36.93 49.67 -3.01
CA ASP A 489 38.13 50.53 -3.15
C ASP A 489 39.52 50.03 -2.68
N GLY A 490 40.38 49.77 -3.69
CA GLY A 490 41.45 50.73 -4.00
C GLY A 490 42.86 50.51 -3.44
N GLN A 491 43.80 50.34 -4.38
CA GLN A 491 45.20 50.81 -4.38
C GLN A 491 46.35 49.88 -3.93
N SER A 492 47.10 49.46 -4.97
CA SER A 492 48.55 49.66 -5.22
C SER A 492 49.62 49.07 -4.29
N GLY A 493 50.70 48.57 -4.92
CA GLY A 493 52.05 48.43 -4.35
C GLY A 493 52.55 46.98 -4.36
N GLU A 494 53.23 46.49 -5.41
CA GLU A 494 54.67 46.62 -5.70
C GLU A 494 55.53 45.53 -5.02
N GLN A 495 56.62 45.14 -5.72
CA GLN A 495 57.80 44.34 -5.32
C GLN A 495 57.78 42.84 -5.66
N THR A 496 58.35 42.45 -6.82
CA THR A 496 59.76 42.01 -7.09
C THR A 496 60.05 40.61 -6.54
N ALA A 497 60.12 39.60 -7.42
CA ALA A 497 61.35 39.08 -8.08
C ALA A 497 62.23 38.27 -7.13
N GLU A 498 62.37 36.96 -7.38
CA GLU A 498 63.66 36.28 -7.57
C GLU A 498 63.47 34.78 -7.88
N ASN A 499 63.89 34.41 -9.10
CA ASN A 499 64.71 33.26 -9.50
C ASN A 499 64.60 31.91 -8.77
N ALA A 500 64.43 30.83 -9.53
CA ALA A 500 65.53 29.90 -9.84
C ALA A 500 65.13 28.81 -10.86
N ASP A 501 65.89 28.78 -11.95
CA ASP A 501 66.38 27.64 -12.74
C ASP A 501 65.44 26.59 -13.35
N GLY A 502 65.52 26.46 -14.67
CA GLY A 502 65.15 25.26 -15.43
C GLY A 502 64.73 25.55 -16.87
#